data_AF-A0A955BMH3-F1
#
_entry.id   AF-A0A955BMH3-F1
#
_cell.length_a   1.000
_cell.length_b   1.000
_cell.length_c   1.000
_cell.angle_alpha   90.00
_cell.angle_beta   90.00
_cell.angle_gamma   90.00
#
_symmetry.space_group_name_H-M   'P 1'
#
loop_
_entity.id
_entity.type
_entity.pdbx_description
1 polymer ?
#
loop_
_entity_poly.entity_id
_entity_poly.type
_entity_poly.pdbx_seq_one_letter_code
_entity_poly.pdbx_strand_id
1 'polypeptide(L)'
;MPLLLCLLTPARVVAEVESDQVPVATPAQIAQWVLQLDDNRYAIRNNAQQELQHVGAPALQAVSQEAQTGSLESSTRALNIMLAWSESADHELQIATLEKLIELPNRPIEASLAAELLADARQLAALKEFTSLGGRYQADPVVRMIGRAIALQVILDSEWKGGLDGLKHLAAVHHATTVSFYFAPISEGVLEYLETIPNLRRIEFFGTAVSAEMVKELEKQFPNVVVDVRPSGALLGISGDGTLQGAVLVMTVRPGSAAAKAGLRPRDQIAELNGEIIKDFADLTQRISKFQPGDTVELTVLRNGQQFKREVTFDRWGQEKSADNVPTFAVPKITLDRR
;
A
#
# COMPACT_ATOMS: atom_id res chain seq x y z
N MET A 1 51.87 9.60 -54.39
CA MET A 1 50.46 9.62 -54.83
C MET A 1 49.70 8.59 -54.00
N PRO A 2 48.64 8.98 -53.28
CA PRO A 2 47.98 8.13 -52.29
C PRO A 2 46.90 7.27 -52.94
N LEU A 3 46.76 6.01 -52.48
CA LEU A 3 45.58 5.20 -52.72
C LEU A 3 44.83 5.09 -51.39
N LEU A 4 43.71 5.81 -51.32
CA LEU A 4 42.77 5.83 -50.22
C LEU A 4 41.99 4.50 -50.25
N LEU A 5 42.25 3.61 -49.29
CA LEU A 5 41.51 2.35 -49.16
C LEU A 5 40.25 2.62 -48.30
N CYS A 6 39.11 2.84 -48.95
CA CYS A 6 37.80 2.87 -48.29
C CYS A 6 37.46 1.47 -47.76
N LEU A 7 37.49 1.29 -46.43
CA LEU A 7 36.91 0.12 -45.78
C LEU A 7 35.39 0.32 -45.67
N LEU A 8 34.64 -0.30 -46.58
CA LEU A 8 33.20 -0.51 -46.43
C LEU A 8 32.98 -1.61 -45.39
N THR A 9 32.51 -1.25 -44.20
CA THR A 9 31.94 -2.18 -43.22
C THR A 9 30.68 -2.83 -43.80
N PRO A 10 30.51 -4.16 -43.78
CA PRO A 10 29.22 -4.75 -44.13
C PRO A 10 28.22 -4.41 -43.03
N ALA A 11 27.10 -3.82 -43.43
CA ALA A 11 25.94 -3.60 -42.57
C ALA A 11 25.49 -4.95 -42.01
N ARG A 12 25.63 -5.10 -40.68
CA ARG A 12 25.10 -6.24 -39.94
C ARG A 12 23.58 -6.10 -39.95
N VAL A 13 22.91 -6.86 -40.79
CA VAL A 13 21.45 -7.06 -40.73
C VAL A 13 21.17 -7.64 -39.34
N VAL A 14 20.67 -6.81 -38.45
CA VAL A 14 20.07 -7.26 -37.19
C VAL A 14 18.75 -7.87 -37.61
N ALA A 15 18.68 -9.19 -37.66
CA ALA A 15 17.40 -9.88 -37.74
C ALA A 15 16.61 -9.49 -36.49
N GLU A 16 15.52 -8.76 -36.69
CA GLU A 16 14.48 -8.60 -35.67
C GLU A 16 14.03 -10.01 -35.27
N VAL A 17 14.27 -10.34 -34.00
CA VAL A 17 13.64 -11.48 -33.37
C VAL A 17 12.16 -11.10 -33.23
N GLU A 18 11.34 -11.55 -34.18
CA GLU A 18 9.89 -11.62 -34.00
C GLU A 18 9.65 -12.35 -32.70
N SER A 19 9.16 -11.62 -31.69
CA SER A 19 8.68 -12.21 -30.45
C SER A 19 7.56 -13.17 -30.82
N ASP A 20 7.75 -14.46 -30.59
CA ASP A 20 6.70 -15.49 -30.66
C ASP A 20 5.50 -15.03 -29.81
N GLN A 21 4.51 -14.41 -30.45
CA GLN A 21 3.21 -14.21 -29.85
C GLN A 21 2.53 -15.56 -29.83
N VAL A 22 2.40 -16.14 -28.63
CA VAL A 22 1.53 -17.30 -28.41
C VAL A 22 0.15 -16.95 -29.00
N PRO A 23 -0.39 -17.76 -29.92
CA PRO A 23 -1.64 -17.41 -30.59
C PRO A 23 -2.77 -17.32 -29.56
N VAL A 24 -3.31 -16.12 -29.39
CA VAL A 24 -4.48 -15.87 -28.54
C VAL A 24 -5.68 -16.62 -29.16
N ALA A 25 -6.35 -17.45 -28.37
CA ALA A 25 -7.49 -18.23 -28.84
C ALA A 25 -8.58 -17.32 -29.40
N THR A 26 -9.13 -17.69 -30.56
CA THR A 26 -10.21 -16.95 -31.20
C THR A 26 -11.53 -17.12 -30.45
N PRO A 27 -12.47 -16.16 -30.55
CA PRO A 27 -13.81 -16.30 -29.95
C PRO A 27 -14.54 -17.58 -30.39
N ALA A 28 -14.32 -18.03 -31.64
CA ALA A 28 -14.89 -19.27 -32.16
C ALA A 28 -14.33 -20.52 -31.47
N GLN A 29 -13.01 -20.56 -31.21
CA GLN A 29 -12.38 -21.64 -30.46
C GLN A 29 -12.89 -21.69 -29.00
N ILE A 30 -13.00 -20.53 -28.35
CA ILE A 30 -13.54 -20.42 -26.99
C ILE A 30 -14.98 -20.95 -26.94
N ALA A 31 -15.84 -20.51 -27.86
CA ALA A 31 -17.22 -20.98 -27.93
C ALA A 31 -17.31 -22.50 -28.15
N GLN A 32 -16.43 -23.05 -29.00
CA GLN A 32 -16.35 -24.50 -29.22
C GLN A 32 -15.96 -25.24 -27.94
N TRP A 33 -14.96 -24.78 -27.20
CA TRP A 33 -14.56 -25.41 -25.94
C TRP A 33 -15.66 -25.30 -24.88
N VAL A 34 -16.38 -24.18 -24.80
CA VAL A 34 -17.53 -24.06 -23.89
C VAL A 34 -18.60 -25.11 -24.20
N LEU A 35 -18.97 -25.29 -25.46
CA LEU A 35 -19.92 -26.36 -25.87
C LEU A 35 -19.40 -27.76 -25.51
N GLN A 36 -18.09 -27.97 -25.62
CA GLN A 36 -17.45 -29.24 -25.30
C GLN A 36 -17.42 -29.57 -23.80
N LEU A 37 -17.75 -28.61 -22.91
CA LEU A 37 -17.89 -28.88 -21.48
C LEU A 37 -19.06 -29.82 -21.13
N ASP A 38 -19.98 -30.07 -22.07
CA ASP A 38 -21.10 -31.00 -21.90
C ASP A 38 -20.98 -32.26 -22.79
N ASP A 39 -19.85 -32.48 -23.49
CA ASP A 39 -19.68 -33.64 -24.38
C ASP A 39 -19.75 -34.96 -23.60
N ASN A 40 -20.48 -35.96 -24.09
CA ASN A 40 -20.59 -37.27 -23.41
C ASN A 40 -19.23 -37.96 -23.14
N ARG A 41 -18.19 -37.64 -23.92
CA ARG A 41 -16.84 -38.19 -23.78
C ARG A 41 -16.03 -37.37 -22.79
N TYR A 42 -15.65 -38.00 -21.67
CA TYR A 42 -14.85 -37.36 -20.62
C TYR A 42 -13.57 -36.69 -21.13
N ALA A 43 -12.84 -37.34 -22.04
CA ALA A 43 -11.58 -36.81 -22.58
C ALA A 43 -11.75 -35.44 -23.26
N ILE A 44 -12.88 -35.22 -23.92
CA ILE A 44 -13.18 -33.95 -24.61
C ILE A 44 -13.52 -32.88 -23.60
N ARG A 45 -14.39 -33.17 -22.63
CA ARG A 45 -14.71 -32.22 -21.55
C ARG A 45 -13.48 -31.82 -20.76
N ASN A 46 -12.61 -32.77 -20.46
CA ASN A 46 -11.38 -32.53 -19.72
C ASN A 46 -10.40 -31.65 -20.49
N ASN A 47 -10.21 -31.93 -21.79
CA ASN A 47 -9.38 -31.10 -22.66
C ASN A 47 -9.95 -29.67 -22.75
N ALA A 48 -11.24 -29.53 -23.08
CA ALA A 48 -11.90 -28.23 -23.17
C ALA A 48 -11.77 -27.41 -21.88
N GLN A 49 -11.91 -28.05 -20.71
CA GLN A 49 -11.71 -27.40 -19.42
C GLN A 49 -10.28 -26.88 -19.25
N GLN A 50 -9.26 -27.67 -19.63
CA GLN A 50 -7.85 -27.28 -19.54
C GLN A 50 -7.52 -26.13 -20.50
N GLU A 51 -8.01 -26.19 -21.74
CA GLU A 51 -7.82 -25.13 -22.73
C GLU A 51 -8.45 -23.82 -22.25
N LEU A 52 -9.70 -23.85 -21.78
CA LEU A 52 -10.36 -22.67 -21.20
C LEU A 52 -9.59 -22.13 -20.00
N GLN A 53 -9.17 -22.98 -19.06
CA GLN A 53 -8.34 -22.55 -17.91
C GLN A 53 -7.08 -21.83 -18.36
N HIS A 54 -6.40 -22.32 -19.40
CA HIS A 54 -5.17 -21.73 -19.94
C HIS A 54 -5.41 -20.39 -20.63
N VAL A 55 -6.52 -20.26 -21.37
CA VAL A 55 -6.88 -19.02 -22.10
C VAL A 55 -7.08 -17.85 -21.15
N GLY A 56 -7.75 -18.06 -20.01
CA GLY A 56 -7.94 -17.01 -19.00
C GLY A 56 -8.94 -15.94 -19.42
N ALA A 57 -8.55 -14.66 -19.27
CA ALA A 57 -9.44 -13.49 -19.39
C ALA A 57 -10.31 -13.46 -20.67
N PRO A 58 -9.82 -13.82 -21.87
CA PRO A 58 -10.67 -13.85 -23.07
C PRO A 58 -11.86 -14.83 -22.98
N ALA A 59 -11.75 -15.90 -22.17
CA ALA A 59 -12.80 -16.89 -22.00
C ALA A 59 -13.76 -16.57 -20.83
N LEU A 60 -13.43 -15.58 -19.98
CA LEU A 60 -14.15 -15.29 -18.74
C LEU A 60 -15.65 -15.07 -18.96
N GLN A 61 -16.02 -14.27 -19.94
CA GLN A 61 -17.43 -13.97 -20.22
C GLN A 61 -18.20 -15.23 -20.62
N ALA A 62 -17.67 -16.02 -21.55
CA ALA A 62 -18.34 -17.24 -22.04
C ALA A 62 -18.46 -18.30 -20.93
N VAL A 63 -17.40 -18.49 -20.14
CA VAL A 63 -17.38 -19.45 -19.02
C VAL A 63 -18.33 -19.00 -17.90
N SER A 64 -18.39 -17.71 -17.57
CA SER A 64 -19.32 -17.21 -16.54
C SER A 64 -20.80 -17.41 -16.92
N GLN A 65 -21.14 -17.23 -18.20
CA GLN A 65 -22.49 -17.51 -18.71
C GLN A 65 -22.80 -19.01 -18.62
N GLU A 66 -21.87 -19.87 -19.00
CA GLU A 66 -22.04 -21.32 -18.90
C GLU A 66 -22.20 -21.79 -17.44
N ALA A 67 -21.45 -21.19 -16.51
CA ALA A 67 -21.61 -21.45 -15.07
C ALA A 67 -23.00 -21.07 -14.54
N GLN A 68 -23.65 -20.08 -15.17
CA GLN A 68 -24.97 -19.60 -14.78
C GLN A 68 -26.11 -20.44 -15.37
N THR A 69 -26.07 -20.75 -16.66
CA THR A 69 -27.20 -21.30 -17.42
C THR A 69 -26.99 -22.72 -17.96
N GLY A 70 -25.78 -23.26 -17.83
CA GLY A 70 -25.40 -24.57 -18.36
C GLY A 70 -26.11 -25.76 -17.72
N SER A 71 -25.85 -26.95 -18.26
CA SER A 71 -26.26 -28.23 -17.66
C SER A 71 -25.61 -28.42 -16.29
N LEU A 72 -26.04 -29.43 -15.52
CA LEU A 72 -25.37 -29.75 -14.25
C LEU A 72 -23.86 -30.05 -14.44
N GLU A 73 -23.49 -30.74 -15.52
CA GLU A 73 -22.10 -31.09 -15.81
C GLU A 73 -21.31 -29.86 -16.29
N SER A 74 -21.81 -29.16 -17.32
CA SER A 74 -21.08 -28.05 -17.93
C SER A 74 -20.98 -26.84 -16.98
N SER A 75 -22.03 -26.52 -16.23
CA SER A 75 -22.00 -25.45 -15.23
C SER A 75 -21.04 -25.76 -14.08
N THR A 76 -20.91 -27.02 -13.66
CA THR A 76 -19.95 -27.43 -12.63
C THR A 76 -18.51 -27.32 -13.13
N ARG A 77 -18.24 -27.69 -14.38
CA ARG A 77 -16.93 -27.50 -15.00
C ARG A 77 -16.58 -26.03 -15.18
N ALA A 78 -17.52 -25.23 -15.67
CA ALA A 78 -17.38 -23.79 -15.79
C ALA A 78 -17.06 -23.14 -14.44
N LEU A 79 -17.75 -23.55 -13.38
CA LEU A 79 -17.43 -23.11 -12.01
C LEU A 79 -16.00 -23.51 -11.60
N ASN A 80 -15.58 -24.75 -11.86
CA ASN A 80 -14.20 -25.18 -11.56
C ASN A 80 -13.12 -24.38 -12.31
N ILE A 81 -13.42 -23.91 -13.52
CA ILE A 81 -12.54 -23.00 -14.28
C ILE A 81 -12.46 -21.65 -13.56
N MET A 82 -13.60 -21.06 -13.19
CA MET A 82 -13.65 -19.79 -12.46
C MET A 82 -12.96 -19.87 -11.10
N LEU A 83 -13.12 -20.98 -10.37
CA LEU A 83 -12.41 -21.21 -9.09
C LEU A 83 -10.88 -21.32 -9.28
N ALA A 84 -10.41 -21.80 -10.43
CA ALA A 84 -8.98 -21.80 -10.72
C ALA A 84 -8.48 -20.38 -11.03
N TRP A 85 -9.26 -19.60 -11.80
CA TRP A 85 -8.92 -18.21 -12.12
C TRP A 85 -8.99 -17.27 -10.91
N SER A 86 -9.85 -17.53 -9.93
CA SER A 86 -9.90 -16.75 -8.68
C SER A 86 -8.64 -16.93 -7.81
N GLU A 87 -7.80 -17.92 -8.11
CA GLU A 87 -6.47 -18.10 -7.49
C GLU A 87 -5.32 -17.69 -8.42
N SER A 88 -5.60 -17.07 -9.56
CA SER A 88 -4.59 -16.68 -10.55
C SER A 88 -3.59 -15.67 -9.96
N ALA A 89 -2.31 -15.79 -10.38
CA ALA A 89 -1.30 -14.78 -10.12
C ALA A 89 -1.51 -13.51 -10.98
N ASP A 90 -2.29 -13.62 -12.05
CA ASP A 90 -2.80 -12.47 -12.78
C ASP A 90 -3.96 -11.84 -11.98
N HIS A 91 -3.67 -10.72 -11.32
CA HIS A 91 -4.64 -10.02 -10.48
C HIS A 91 -5.82 -9.44 -11.26
N GLU A 92 -5.66 -9.09 -12.54
CA GLU A 92 -6.77 -8.59 -13.35
C GLU A 92 -7.77 -9.72 -13.59
N LEU A 93 -7.27 -10.89 -14.00
CA LEU A 93 -8.09 -12.10 -14.17
C LEU A 93 -8.72 -12.54 -12.85
N GLN A 94 -7.97 -12.52 -11.76
CA GLN A 94 -8.46 -12.88 -10.43
C GLN A 94 -9.63 -11.99 -10.00
N ILE A 95 -9.47 -10.66 -10.05
CA ILE A 95 -10.49 -9.70 -9.65
C ILE A 95 -11.73 -9.82 -10.52
N ALA A 96 -11.56 -9.84 -11.85
CA ALA A 96 -12.68 -9.96 -12.79
C ALA A 96 -13.45 -11.28 -12.59
N THR A 97 -12.75 -12.36 -12.25
CA THR A 97 -13.38 -13.65 -11.97
C THR A 97 -14.17 -13.63 -10.67
N LEU A 98 -13.63 -13.06 -9.60
CA LEU A 98 -14.33 -12.93 -8.32
C LEU A 98 -15.60 -12.08 -8.46
N GLU A 99 -15.55 -10.99 -9.24
CA GLU A 99 -16.73 -10.20 -9.59
C GLU A 99 -17.79 -11.05 -10.29
N LYS A 100 -17.40 -11.87 -11.28
CA LYS A 100 -18.32 -12.79 -11.96
C LYS A 100 -18.88 -13.88 -11.05
N LEU A 101 -18.11 -14.40 -10.10
CA LEU A 101 -18.60 -15.40 -9.13
C LEU A 101 -19.69 -14.81 -8.22
N ILE A 102 -19.56 -13.55 -7.82
CA ILE A 102 -20.57 -12.84 -6.99
C ILE A 102 -21.90 -12.69 -7.75
N GLU A 103 -21.84 -12.51 -9.07
CA GLU A 103 -23.01 -12.35 -9.93
C GLU A 103 -23.79 -13.65 -10.18
N LEU A 104 -23.28 -14.83 -9.77
CA LEU A 104 -23.94 -16.11 -10.01
C LEU A 104 -25.14 -16.33 -9.06
N PRO A 105 -26.40 -16.24 -9.52
CA PRO A 105 -27.58 -16.35 -8.64
C PRO A 105 -27.77 -17.76 -8.06
N ASN A 106 -27.24 -18.78 -8.74
CA ASN A 106 -27.44 -20.18 -8.40
C ASN A 106 -26.32 -20.74 -7.51
N ARG A 107 -25.36 -19.92 -7.08
CA ARG A 107 -24.14 -20.33 -6.36
C ARG A 107 -23.87 -19.42 -5.14
N PRO A 108 -24.78 -19.38 -4.15
CA PRO A 108 -24.70 -18.40 -3.05
C PRO A 108 -23.50 -18.59 -2.13
N ILE A 109 -22.99 -19.83 -1.97
CA ILE A 109 -21.82 -20.10 -1.14
C ILE A 109 -20.57 -19.54 -1.81
N GLU A 110 -20.37 -19.86 -3.08
CA GLU A 110 -19.25 -19.38 -3.88
C GLU A 110 -19.29 -17.86 -4.07
N ALA A 111 -20.48 -17.28 -4.26
CA ALA A 111 -20.67 -15.84 -4.33
C ALA A 111 -20.28 -15.14 -3.01
N SER A 112 -20.69 -15.69 -1.85
CA SER A 112 -20.32 -15.14 -0.54
C SER A 112 -18.80 -15.22 -0.31
N LEU A 113 -18.18 -16.36 -0.62
CA LEU A 113 -16.73 -16.53 -0.51
C LEU A 113 -15.99 -15.58 -1.46
N ALA A 114 -16.46 -15.45 -2.71
CA ALA A 114 -15.85 -14.56 -3.69
C ALA A 114 -15.93 -13.08 -3.25
N ALA A 115 -17.02 -12.66 -2.62
CA ALA A 115 -17.16 -11.31 -2.07
C ALA A 115 -16.12 -11.01 -0.99
N GLU A 116 -15.84 -11.96 -0.09
CA GLU A 116 -14.80 -11.82 0.93
C GLU A 116 -13.41 -11.67 0.29
N LEU A 117 -13.08 -12.53 -0.67
CA LEU A 117 -11.76 -12.53 -1.32
C LEU A 117 -11.54 -11.33 -2.26
N LEU A 118 -12.60 -10.79 -2.87
CA LEU A 118 -12.51 -9.65 -3.79
C LEU A 118 -11.96 -8.40 -3.10
N ALA A 119 -12.35 -8.15 -1.85
CA ALA A 119 -11.85 -7.02 -1.08
C ALA A 119 -10.33 -7.13 -0.84
N ASP A 120 -9.85 -8.32 -0.49
CA ASP A 120 -8.44 -8.59 -0.28
C ASP A 120 -7.63 -8.53 -1.58
N ALA A 121 -8.15 -9.09 -2.67
CA ALA A 121 -7.51 -9.05 -3.98
C ALA A 121 -7.34 -7.61 -4.50
N ARG A 122 -8.39 -6.78 -4.35
CA ARG A 122 -8.33 -5.35 -4.71
C ARG A 122 -7.33 -4.58 -3.86
N GLN A 123 -7.27 -4.85 -2.55
CA GLN A 123 -6.26 -4.24 -1.67
C GLN A 123 -4.84 -4.60 -2.08
N LEU A 124 -4.58 -5.87 -2.38
CA LEU A 124 -3.27 -6.34 -2.83
C LEU A 124 -2.85 -5.68 -4.15
N ALA A 125 -3.74 -5.65 -5.13
CA ALA A 125 -3.51 -4.97 -6.41
C ALA A 125 -3.23 -3.48 -6.19
N ALA A 126 -4.03 -2.82 -5.34
CA ALA A 126 -3.84 -1.41 -5.02
C ALA A 126 -2.50 -1.13 -4.31
N LEU A 127 -2.09 -1.96 -3.35
CA LEU A 127 -0.80 -1.83 -2.67
C LEU A 127 0.37 -2.06 -3.65
N LYS A 128 0.23 -2.98 -4.60
CA LYS A 128 1.22 -3.22 -5.65
C LYS A 128 1.36 -1.99 -6.56
N GLU A 129 0.26 -1.45 -7.06
CA GLU A 129 0.28 -0.22 -7.87
C GLU A 129 0.85 0.96 -7.06
N PHE A 130 0.36 1.17 -5.84
CA PHE A 130 0.83 2.22 -4.94
C PHE A 130 2.34 2.14 -4.68
N THR A 131 2.87 0.94 -4.44
CA THR A 131 4.32 0.74 -4.24
C THR A 131 5.13 0.91 -5.53
N SER A 132 4.58 0.52 -6.69
CA SER A 132 5.22 0.76 -7.99
C SER A 132 5.39 2.25 -8.29
N LEU A 133 4.50 3.10 -7.75
CA LEU A 133 4.53 4.56 -7.83
C LEU A 133 5.43 5.21 -6.76
N GLY A 134 6.18 4.42 -5.98
CA GLY A 134 7.10 4.91 -4.94
C GLY A 134 6.47 5.03 -3.56
N GLY A 135 5.21 4.64 -3.39
CA GLY A 135 4.58 4.56 -2.07
C GLY A 135 5.17 3.42 -1.22
N ARG A 136 5.02 3.52 0.10
CA ARG A 136 5.42 2.47 1.06
C ARG A 136 4.28 2.21 2.03
N TYR A 137 4.27 1.03 2.64
CA TYR A 137 3.32 0.73 3.71
C TYR A 137 3.94 -0.15 4.78
N GLN A 138 3.38 -0.08 5.97
CA GLN A 138 3.81 -0.87 7.13
C GLN A 138 2.63 -1.09 8.09
N ALA A 139 2.78 -1.99 9.05
CA ALA A 139 1.82 -2.10 10.14
C ALA A 139 1.77 -0.78 10.92
N ASP A 140 0.56 -0.30 11.18
CA ASP A 140 0.32 1.00 11.80
C ASP A 140 0.96 1.04 13.21
N PRO A 141 1.96 1.92 13.45
CA PRO A 141 2.64 1.99 14.74
C PRO A 141 1.81 2.71 15.81
N VAL A 142 0.80 3.48 15.42
CA VAL A 142 -0.07 4.27 16.31
C VAL A 142 -1.29 3.44 16.71
N VAL A 143 -1.89 2.74 15.74
CA VAL A 143 -3.04 1.86 15.96
C VAL A 143 -2.53 0.46 16.34
N ARG A 144 -1.84 0.36 17.47
CA ARG A 144 -1.36 -0.94 17.98
C ARG A 144 -2.47 -1.65 18.74
N MET A 145 -3.06 -2.63 18.06
CA MET A 145 -4.05 -3.63 18.52
C MET A 145 -5.47 -3.13 18.77
N ILE A 146 -6.32 -3.33 17.75
CA ILE A 146 -7.74 -3.65 17.94
C ILE A 146 -7.91 -5.14 17.57
N GLY A 147 -7.65 -6.03 18.52
CA GLY A 147 -7.79 -7.48 18.30
C GLY A 147 -6.83 -8.03 17.23
N ARG A 148 -7.35 -8.87 16.31
CA ARG A 148 -6.60 -9.56 15.25
C ARG A 148 -6.52 -8.80 13.91
N ALA A 149 -7.12 -7.62 13.80
CA ALA A 149 -7.19 -6.88 12.54
C ALA A 149 -5.86 -6.15 12.25
N ILE A 150 -5.35 -6.29 11.03
CA ILE A 150 -4.14 -5.61 10.57
C ILE A 150 -4.53 -4.17 10.25
N ALA A 151 -3.90 -3.21 10.93
CA ALA A 151 -4.00 -1.79 10.60
C ALA A 151 -2.75 -1.39 9.80
N LEU A 152 -2.94 -0.60 8.75
CA LEU A 152 -1.87 -0.15 7.86
C LEU A 152 -1.64 1.34 7.98
N GLN A 153 -0.36 1.70 8.05
CA GLN A 153 0.11 3.02 7.68
C GLN A 153 0.59 2.97 6.23
N VAL A 154 0.03 3.82 5.38
CA VAL A 154 0.53 4.08 4.03
C VAL A 154 1.35 5.38 4.04
N ILE A 155 2.48 5.36 3.36
CA ILE A 155 3.51 6.39 3.43
C ILE A 155 3.83 6.84 2.01
N LEU A 156 3.69 8.13 1.78
CA LEU A 156 4.14 8.83 0.59
C LEU A 156 5.31 9.69 1.02
N ASP A 157 6.43 9.61 0.30
CA ASP A 157 7.59 10.45 0.58
C ASP A 157 8.08 11.15 -0.69
N SER A 158 9.30 11.69 -0.66
CA SER A 158 9.88 12.38 -1.82
C SER A 158 10.07 11.49 -3.04
N GLU A 159 10.01 10.16 -2.90
CA GLU A 159 10.08 9.20 -4.01
C GLU A 159 8.73 8.97 -4.69
N TRP A 160 7.64 9.55 -4.18
CA TRP A 160 6.31 9.42 -4.77
C TRP A 160 6.23 10.03 -6.17
N LYS A 161 5.79 9.21 -7.13
CA LYS A 161 5.66 9.57 -8.56
C LYS A 161 4.22 9.50 -9.07
N GLY A 162 3.28 9.02 -8.26
CA GLY A 162 1.89 8.81 -8.67
C GLY A 162 1.03 10.06 -8.78
N GLY A 163 1.53 11.23 -8.35
CA GLY A 163 0.74 12.47 -8.31
C GLY A 163 -0.54 12.31 -7.48
N LEU A 164 -1.58 13.09 -7.81
CA LEU A 164 -2.91 12.94 -7.20
C LEU A 164 -3.62 11.67 -7.68
N ASP A 165 -3.55 11.37 -8.98
CA ASP A 165 -4.25 10.23 -9.57
C ASP A 165 -3.84 8.89 -8.95
N GLY A 166 -2.58 8.74 -8.54
CA GLY A 166 -2.09 7.54 -7.84
C GLY A 166 -2.71 7.34 -6.46
N LEU A 167 -3.29 8.38 -5.84
CA LEU A 167 -3.96 8.26 -4.56
C LEU A 167 -5.28 7.49 -4.64
N LYS A 168 -5.88 7.39 -5.82
CA LYS A 168 -7.12 6.60 -6.03
C LYS A 168 -6.98 5.14 -5.59
N HIS A 169 -5.77 4.60 -5.64
CA HIS A 169 -5.49 3.23 -5.20
C HIS A 169 -5.77 3.05 -3.69
N LEU A 170 -5.63 4.10 -2.89
CA LEU A 170 -5.86 4.03 -1.44
C LEU A 170 -7.32 3.70 -1.07
N ALA A 171 -8.29 4.01 -1.94
CA ALA A 171 -9.70 3.65 -1.76
C ALA A 171 -9.92 2.13 -1.60
N ALA A 172 -9.07 1.32 -2.24
CA ALA A 172 -9.13 -0.14 -2.16
C ALA A 172 -8.32 -0.73 -0.99
N VAL A 173 -7.55 0.10 -0.26
CA VAL A 173 -6.72 -0.34 0.88
C VAL A 173 -7.53 -0.20 2.17
N HIS A 174 -8.49 -1.10 2.39
CA HIS A 174 -9.43 -1.04 3.51
C HIS A 174 -8.76 -1.15 4.89
N HIS A 175 -7.55 -1.72 4.98
CA HIS A 175 -6.76 -1.74 6.22
C HIS A 175 -6.02 -0.42 6.50
N ALA A 176 -6.00 0.54 5.57
CA ALA A 176 -5.34 1.82 5.79
C ALA A 176 -6.05 2.63 6.88
N THR A 177 -5.32 2.91 7.96
CA THR A 177 -5.77 3.71 9.10
C THR A 177 -5.00 5.01 9.25
N THR A 178 -3.75 5.03 8.78
CA THR A 178 -2.89 6.21 8.79
C THR A 178 -2.37 6.50 7.38
N VAL A 179 -2.51 7.74 6.93
CA VAL A 179 -1.86 8.23 5.70
C VAL A 179 -0.80 9.25 6.06
N SER A 180 0.43 8.98 5.65
CA SER A 180 1.59 9.79 6.00
C SER A 180 2.26 10.37 4.79
N PHE A 181 2.37 11.69 4.75
CA PHE A 181 3.05 12.47 3.72
C PHE A 181 4.36 13.01 4.29
N TYR A 182 5.48 12.36 3.95
CA TYR A 182 6.82 12.66 4.46
C TYR A 182 7.68 13.32 3.39
N PHE A 183 7.71 14.65 3.37
CA PHE A 183 8.33 15.42 2.28
C PHE A 183 7.76 15.04 0.91
N ALA A 184 6.46 14.74 0.87
CA ALA A 184 5.80 14.24 -0.32
C ALA A 184 5.43 15.40 -1.26
N PRO A 185 5.56 15.24 -2.59
CA PRO A 185 5.16 16.24 -3.57
C PRO A 185 3.64 16.19 -3.80
N ILE A 186 2.87 16.70 -2.84
CA ILE A 186 1.39 16.72 -2.91
C ILE A 186 0.83 18.14 -3.05
N SER A 187 -0.37 18.23 -3.60
CA SER A 187 -1.16 19.48 -3.75
C SER A 187 -2.48 19.42 -3.00
N GLU A 188 -3.22 20.52 -2.92
CA GLU A 188 -4.47 20.66 -2.14
C GLU A 188 -5.58 19.66 -2.54
N GLY A 189 -5.58 19.13 -3.78
CA GLY A 189 -6.54 18.11 -4.24
C GLY A 189 -6.46 16.75 -3.53
N VAL A 190 -5.59 16.56 -2.54
CA VAL A 190 -5.46 15.32 -1.76
C VAL A 190 -6.72 14.99 -0.94
N LEU A 191 -7.50 16.01 -0.56
CA LEU A 191 -8.71 15.88 0.27
C LEU A 191 -9.73 14.91 -0.33
N GLU A 192 -10.02 15.03 -1.62
CA GLU A 192 -10.97 14.19 -2.36
C GLU A 192 -10.62 12.70 -2.27
N TYR A 193 -9.33 12.38 -2.22
CA TYR A 193 -8.86 11.00 -2.13
C TYR A 193 -8.85 10.47 -0.69
N LEU A 194 -8.56 11.32 0.30
CA LEU A 194 -8.58 10.92 1.71
C LEU A 194 -9.98 10.50 2.16
N GLU A 195 -11.04 11.11 1.62
CA GLU A 195 -12.43 10.72 1.89
C GLU A 195 -12.76 9.29 1.45
N THR A 196 -12.05 8.77 0.46
CA THR A 196 -12.30 7.42 -0.07
C THR A 196 -11.75 6.31 0.83
N ILE A 197 -11.00 6.66 1.88
CA ILE A 197 -10.35 5.70 2.79
C ILE A 197 -11.27 5.44 3.99
N PRO A 198 -11.94 4.27 4.06
CA PRO A 198 -13.06 4.06 4.97
C PRO A 198 -12.69 4.03 6.46
N ASN A 199 -11.45 3.68 6.77
CA ASN A 199 -10.97 3.48 8.15
C ASN A 199 -9.91 4.51 8.56
N LEU A 200 -9.85 5.65 7.87
CA LEU A 200 -8.89 6.70 8.16
C LEU A 200 -9.06 7.24 9.58
N ARG A 201 -7.97 7.27 10.35
CA ARG A 201 -7.92 7.73 11.74
C ARG A 201 -6.85 8.78 11.97
N ARG A 202 -5.81 8.78 11.15
CA ARG A 202 -4.72 9.73 11.25
C ARG A 202 -4.21 10.15 9.87
N ILE A 203 -3.91 11.44 9.75
CA ILE A 203 -3.23 12.02 8.61
C ILE A 203 -2.00 12.75 9.12
N GLU A 204 -0.85 12.49 8.53
CA GLU A 204 0.42 13.10 8.91
C GLU A 204 1.03 13.88 7.75
N PHE A 205 1.39 15.13 7.98
CA PHE A 205 2.13 15.96 7.02
C PHE A 205 3.45 16.39 7.65
N PHE A 206 4.51 15.59 7.45
CA PHE A 206 5.82 15.85 8.05
C PHE A 206 6.81 16.25 6.96
N GLY A 207 7.37 17.47 7.04
CA GLY A 207 8.21 18.00 5.98
C GLY A 207 7.45 18.31 4.68
N THR A 208 6.11 18.23 4.73
CA THR A 208 5.22 18.43 3.59
C THR A 208 4.48 19.74 3.79
N ALA A 209 4.50 20.61 2.78
CA ALA A 209 3.87 21.92 2.85
C ALA A 209 2.34 21.79 2.80
N VAL A 210 1.65 22.41 3.76
CA VAL A 210 0.18 22.43 3.87
C VAL A 210 -0.24 23.83 4.29
N SER A 211 -1.23 24.41 3.60
CA SER A 211 -1.78 25.74 3.95
C SER A 211 -2.62 25.68 5.22
N ALA A 212 -2.72 26.78 5.96
CA ALA A 212 -3.55 26.83 7.17
C ALA A 212 -5.04 26.63 6.84
N GLU A 213 -5.45 27.06 5.66
CA GLU A 213 -6.78 26.87 5.08
C GLU A 213 -7.07 25.38 4.85
N MET A 214 -6.11 24.65 4.26
CA MET A 214 -6.23 23.21 4.06
C MET A 214 -6.30 22.45 5.38
N VAL A 215 -5.51 22.82 6.40
CA VAL A 215 -5.61 22.21 7.73
C VAL A 215 -7.00 22.41 8.34
N LYS A 216 -7.56 23.62 8.26
CA LYS A 216 -8.92 23.90 8.75
C LYS A 216 -9.97 23.09 8.01
N GLU A 217 -9.84 22.91 6.69
CA GLU A 217 -10.79 22.09 5.94
C GLU A 217 -10.66 20.62 6.30
N LEU A 218 -9.44 20.10 6.46
CA LEU A 218 -9.18 18.74 6.96
C LEU A 218 -9.84 18.50 8.32
N GLU A 219 -9.64 19.40 9.29
CA GLU A 219 -10.23 19.27 10.63
C GLU A 219 -11.77 19.32 10.59
N LYS A 220 -12.33 20.14 9.71
CA LYS A 220 -13.78 20.27 9.53
C LYS A 220 -14.39 19.04 8.86
N GLN A 221 -13.75 18.53 7.82
CA GLN A 221 -14.22 17.41 7.01
C GLN A 221 -14.00 16.07 7.72
N PHE A 222 -12.93 15.97 8.51
CA PHE A 222 -12.56 14.77 9.25
C PHE A 222 -12.49 15.02 10.78
N PRO A 223 -13.62 15.33 11.45
CA PRO A 223 -13.63 15.73 12.86
C PRO A 223 -13.16 14.64 13.83
N ASN A 224 -13.10 13.37 13.39
CA ASN A 224 -12.65 12.23 14.19
C ASN A 224 -11.26 11.71 13.76
N VAL A 225 -10.59 12.40 12.84
CA VAL A 225 -9.26 12.02 12.34
C VAL A 225 -8.24 12.97 12.93
N VAL A 226 -7.16 12.40 13.46
CA VAL A 226 -6.04 13.19 13.97
C VAL A 226 -5.24 13.71 12.79
N VAL A 227 -5.16 15.03 12.65
CA VAL A 227 -4.30 15.70 11.67
C VAL A 227 -3.03 16.18 12.39
N ASP A 228 -1.87 15.61 12.07
CA ASP A 228 -0.57 15.99 12.64
C ASP A 228 0.29 16.64 11.57
N VAL A 229 0.57 17.94 11.73
CA VAL A 229 1.37 18.72 10.79
C VAL A 229 2.69 19.13 11.43
N ARG A 230 3.80 18.77 10.79
CA ARG A 230 5.16 19.10 11.21
C ARG A 230 5.92 19.68 10.02
N PRO A 231 5.80 20.99 9.77
CA PRO A 231 6.25 21.59 8.51
C PRO A 231 7.72 21.35 8.16
N SER A 232 8.62 21.31 9.16
CA SER A 232 10.04 21.08 8.89
C SER A 232 10.41 19.61 8.67
N GLY A 233 9.60 18.67 9.15
CA GLY A 233 9.90 17.24 9.11
C GLY A 233 11.16 16.83 9.89
N ALA A 234 11.68 17.71 10.77
CA ALA A 234 12.74 17.38 11.71
C ALA A 234 12.25 16.37 12.76
N LEU A 235 13.08 15.36 13.04
CA LEU A 235 12.75 14.23 13.90
C LEU A 235 13.74 14.15 15.07
N LEU A 236 13.23 14.32 16.30
CA LEU A 236 13.95 13.97 17.52
C LEU A 236 13.86 12.45 17.80
N GLY A 237 12.71 11.84 17.54
CA GLY A 237 12.49 10.39 17.71
C GLY A 237 12.30 9.95 19.16
N ILE A 238 11.47 10.71 19.89
CA ILE A 238 10.93 10.34 21.20
C ILE A 238 9.39 10.32 21.15
N SER A 239 8.78 9.62 22.09
CA SER A 239 7.38 9.87 22.49
C SER A 239 7.33 10.51 23.87
N GLY A 240 6.28 11.26 24.13
CA GLY A 240 5.99 11.85 25.43
C GLY A 240 4.49 11.95 25.66
N ASP A 241 4.12 12.23 26.89
CA ASP A 241 2.73 12.49 27.25
C ASP A 241 2.44 13.98 27.09
N GLY A 242 1.60 14.33 26.12
CA GLY A 242 1.19 15.71 25.84
C GLY A 242 0.21 16.29 26.86
N THR A 243 -0.29 15.49 27.80
CA THR A 243 -1.20 15.95 28.87
C THR A 243 -0.46 16.49 30.10
N LEU A 244 0.82 16.16 30.23
CA LEU A 244 1.65 16.61 31.35
C LEU A 244 2.17 18.03 31.11
N GLN A 245 1.96 18.90 32.10
CA GLN A 245 2.54 20.25 32.13
C GLN A 245 3.92 20.20 32.79
N GLY A 246 4.88 20.96 32.25
CA GLY A 246 6.26 21.04 32.73
C GLY A 246 7.27 20.33 31.81
N ALA A 247 8.43 19.99 32.37
CA ALA A 247 9.50 19.35 31.60
C ALA A 247 9.01 18.09 30.86
N VAL A 248 9.47 17.91 29.62
CA VAL A 248 8.98 16.86 28.74
C VAL A 248 9.50 15.50 29.17
N LEU A 249 8.64 14.67 29.73
CA LEU A 249 8.96 13.30 30.07
C LEU A 249 9.08 12.43 28.81
N VAL A 250 10.27 11.90 28.58
CA VAL A 250 10.56 10.95 27.50
C VAL A 250 9.97 9.59 27.87
N MET A 251 8.91 9.18 27.18
CA MET A 251 8.25 7.89 27.42
C MET A 251 8.97 6.77 26.69
N THR A 252 9.29 6.99 25.42
CA THR A 252 10.08 6.06 24.61
C THR A 252 11.11 6.80 23.78
N VAL A 253 12.19 6.12 23.45
CA VAL A 253 13.20 6.60 22.50
C VAL A 253 13.19 5.61 21.34
N ARG A 254 12.97 6.11 20.14
CA ARG A 254 12.94 5.28 18.94
C ARG A 254 14.35 4.76 18.63
N PRO A 255 14.56 3.45 18.41
CA PRO A 255 15.87 2.92 18.04
C PRO A 255 16.45 3.61 16.81
N GLY A 256 17.73 3.97 16.86
CA GLY A 256 18.45 4.60 15.76
C GLY A 256 18.10 6.08 15.49
N SER A 257 17.21 6.69 16.27
CA SER A 257 16.83 8.10 16.11
C SER A 257 17.89 9.08 16.61
N ALA A 258 17.71 10.36 16.30
CA ALA A 258 18.49 11.49 16.82
C ALA A 258 18.62 11.45 18.35
N ALA A 259 17.51 11.24 19.07
CA ALA A 259 17.51 11.10 20.52
C ALA A 259 18.32 9.88 20.98
N ALA A 260 18.20 8.74 20.30
CA ALA A 260 18.98 7.55 20.63
C ALA A 260 20.49 7.78 20.43
N LYS A 261 20.87 8.40 19.31
CA LYS A 261 22.26 8.76 18.98
C LYS A 261 22.86 9.73 20.00
N ALA A 262 22.04 10.66 20.49
CA ALA A 262 22.41 11.59 21.56
C ALA A 262 22.35 10.97 22.97
N GLY A 263 22.00 9.69 23.11
CA GLY A 263 21.98 8.98 24.38
C GLY A 263 20.85 9.41 25.34
N LEU A 264 19.76 9.98 24.80
CA LEU A 264 18.51 10.12 25.54
C LEU A 264 17.96 8.72 25.87
N ARG A 265 17.22 8.63 26.97
CA ARG A 265 16.66 7.38 27.50
C ARG A 265 15.22 7.60 27.93
N PRO A 266 14.39 6.54 27.95
CA PRO A 266 13.12 6.59 28.65
C PRO A 266 13.31 7.11 30.08
N ARG A 267 12.36 7.92 30.55
CA ARG A 267 12.32 8.61 31.84
C ARG A 267 13.25 9.81 31.99
N ASP A 268 13.96 10.20 30.94
CA ASP A 268 14.58 11.52 30.86
C ASP A 268 13.50 12.61 30.86
N GLN A 269 13.81 13.78 31.43
CA GLN A 269 12.98 14.98 31.30
C GLN A 269 13.74 16.04 30.51
N ILE A 270 13.21 16.48 29.38
CA ILE A 270 13.80 17.55 28.60
C ILE A 270 13.28 18.88 29.17
N ALA A 271 14.19 19.69 29.69
CA ALA A 271 13.88 20.95 30.37
C ALA A 271 14.12 22.18 29.48
N GLU A 272 15.15 22.15 28.62
CA GLU A 272 15.50 23.28 27.75
C GLU A 272 15.95 22.82 26.38
N LEU A 273 15.75 23.67 25.38
CA LEU A 273 16.31 23.56 24.03
C LEU A 273 17.05 24.86 23.72
N ASN A 274 18.34 24.76 23.44
CA ASN A 274 19.26 25.90 23.24
C ASN A 274 19.19 26.93 24.38
N GLY A 275 19.06 26.47 25.62
CA GLY A 275 18.96 27.31 26.82
C GLY A 275 17.59 27.96 27.05
N GLU A 276 16.60 27.71 26.18
CA GLU A 276 15.23 28.17 26.40
C GLU A 276 14.38 27.08 27.05
N ILE A 277 13.68 27.43 28.13
CA ILE A 277 12.82 26.51 28.88
C ILE A 277 11.69 25.99 28.00
N ILE A 278 11.51 24.67 28.02
CA ILE A 278 10.40 23.95 27.39
C ILE A 278 9.30 23.75 28.42
N LYS A 279 8.08 24.15 28.07
CA LYS A 279 6.92 24.10 28.97
C LYS A 279 6.20 22.77 29.01
N ASP A 280 6.16 22.06 27.87
CA ASP A 280 5.46 20.80 27.68
C ASP A 280 5.84 20.17 26.30
N PHE A 281 5.24 19.04 25.97
CA PHE A 281 5.53 18.31 24.73
C PHE A 281 5.10 19.07 23.47
N ALA A 282 4.03 19.87 23.55
CA ALA A 282 3.55 20.67 22.44
C ALA A 282 4.52 21.82 22.15
N ASP A 283 5.00 22.51 23.19
CA ASP A 283 6.05 23.53 23.10
C ASP A 283 7.34 22.95 22.51
N LEU A 284 7.77 21.76 22.95
CA LEU A 284 8.92 21.07 22.34
C LEU A 284 8.71 20.84 20.84
N THR A 285 7.54 20.33 20.45
CA THR A 285 7.23 20.06 19.04
C THR A 285 7.22 21.35 18.21
N GLN A 286 6.64 22.43 18.74
CA GLN A 286 6.62 23.75 18.11
C GLN A 286 8.02 24.39 18.01
N ARG A 287 8.90 24.14 18.98
CA ARG A 287 10.30 24.60 18.93
C ARG A 287 11.09 23.82 17.89
N ILE A 288 10.94 22.49 17.85
CA ILE A 288 11.59 21.62 16.85
C ILE A 288 11.16 22.00 15.43
N SER A 289 9.91 22.42 15.22
CA SER A 289 9.42 22.78 13.87
C SER A 289 10.13 23.99 13.24
N LYS A 290 10.93 24.74 14.02
CA LYS A 290 11.77 25.84 13.53
C LYS A 290 13.11 25.37 12.95
N PHE A 291 13.46 24.11 13.12
CA PHE A 291 14.71 23.51 12.67
C PHE A 291 14.46 22.54 11.53
N GLN A 292 15.45 22.37 10.66
CA GLN A 292 15.45 21.41 9.57
C GLN A 292 16.12 20.09 9.98
N PRO A 293 15.84 18.98 9.29
CA PRO A 293 16.67 17.78 9.42
C PRO A 293 18.15 18.11 9.17
N GLY A 294 19.03 17.61 10.04
CA GLY A 294 20.46 17.90 10.02
C GLY A 294 20.88 19.10 10.89
N ASP A 295 19.96 19.94 11.35
CA ASP A 295 20.27 20.98 12.33
C ASP A 295 20.63 20.34 13.67
N THR A 296 21.56 20.97 14.38
CA THR A 296 22.02 20.52 15.71
C THR A 296 21.60 21.51 16.79
N VAL A 297 21.07 20.99 17.89
CA VAL A 297 20.63 21.76 19.06
C VAL A 297 21.23 21.17 20.34
N GLU A 298 21.34 21.97 21.38
CA GLU A 298 21.65 21.50 22.72
C GLU A 298 20.36 21.30 23.52
N LEU A 299 20.15 20.09 24.05
CA LEU A 299 19.09 19.79 25.00
C LEU A 299 19.65 19.77 26.43
N THR A 300 18.97 20.46 27.34
CA THR A 300 19.13 20.26 28.77
C THR A 300 18.18 19.15 29.23
N VAL A 301 18.75 18.07 29.75
CA VAL A 301 18.03 16.86 30.17
C VAL A 301 18.25 16.61 31.66
N LEU A 302 17.16 16.37 32.39
CA LEU A 302 17.20 15.90 33.78
C LEU A 302 17.05 14.37 33.80
N ARG A 303 17.98 13.69 34.47
CA ARG A 303 17.95 12.24 34.67
C ARG A 303 18.37 11.94 36.09
N ASN A 304 17.49 11.32 36.87
CA ASN A 304 17.71 11.01 38.29
C ASN A 304 18.15 12.23 39.13
N GLY A 305 17.57 13.40 38.85
CA GLY A 305 17.88 14.66 39.55
C GLY A 305 19.20 15.33 39.12
N GLN A 306 19.94 14.74 38.18
CA GLN A 306 21.15 15.33 37.60
C GLN A 306 20.85 15.94 36.24
N GLN A 307 21.48 17.08 35.95
CA GLN A 307 21.35 17.79 34.68
C GLN A 307 22.46 17.36 33.71
N PHE A 308 22.07 17.06 32.49
CA PHE A 308 22.95 16.66 31.39
C PHE A 308 22.67 17.54 30.17
N LYS A 309 23.71 18.04 29.54
CA LYS A 309 23.62 18.65 28.20
C LYS A 309 23.85 17.59 27.14
N ARG A 310 23.04 17.62 26.08
CA ARG A 310 23.15 16.71 24.92
C ARG A 310 23.04 17.51 23.65
N GLU A 311 24.08 17.48 22.83
CA GLU A 311 23.94 17.87 21.44
C GLU A 311 23.14 16.80 20.69
N VAL A 312 22.16 17.26 19.94
CA VAL A 312 21.27 16.41 19.14
C VAL A 312 21.18 16.98 17.75
N THR A 313 21.57 16.19 16.75
CA THR A 313 21.33 16.49 15.34
C THR A 313 20.02 15.84 14.91
N PHE A 314 19.06 16.63 14.44
CA PHE A 314 17.75 16.11 14.06
C PHE A 314 17.82 15.18 12.85
N ASP A 315 17.11 14.05 12.94
CA ASP A 315 16.90 13.16 11.81
C ASP A 315 15.79 13.69 10.89
N ARG A 316 15.56 13.00 9.77
CA ARG A 316 14.49 13.28 8.82
C ARG A 316 13.37 12.25 8.96
N TRP A 317 12.13 12.70 9.12
CA TRP A 317 10.96 11.81 9.02
C TRP A 317 10.95 11.06 7.68
N GLY A 318 10.59 9.77 7.72
CA GLY A 318 10.47 8.94 6.52
C GLY A 318 11.76 8.29 6.03
N GLN A 319 12.93 8.63 6.58
CA GLN A 319 14.20 7.95 6.23
C GLN A 319 14.44 6.62 6.96
N GLU A 320 13.50 6.17 7.79
CA GLU A 320 13.70 4.94 8.52
C GLU A 320 13.63 3.73 7.57
N LYS A 321 14.60 2.81 7.72
CA LYS A 321 14.57 1.53 7.00
C LYS A 321 13.31 0.77 7.44
N SER A 322 12.32 0.66 6.55
CA SER A 322 11.06 -0.10 6.72
C SER A 322 11.24 -1.63 6.85
N ALA A 323 12.41 -2.11 7.26
CA ALA A 323 12.83 -3.48 7.00
C ALA A 323 12.07 -4.57 7.78
N ASP A 324 11.35 -4.25 8.87
CA ASP A 324 10.89 -5.30 9.80
C ASP A 324 9.37 -5.36 10.03
N ASN A 325 8.53 -4.64 9.29
CA ASN A 325 7.10 -4.56 9.63
C ASN A 325 6.13 -4.39 8.46
N VAL A 326 6.49 -4.84 7.25
CA VAL A 326 5.53 -4.96 6.14
C VAL A 326 4.65 -6.19 6.42
N PRO A 327 3.35 -6.03 6.69
CA PRO A 327 2.50 -7.19 6.93
C PRO A 327 2.37 -8.00 5.65
N THR A 328 2.47 -9.32 5.78
CA THR A 328 2.19 -10.26 4.70
C THR A 328 0.70 -10.55 4.68
N PHE A 329 0.04 -10.20 3.59
CA PHE A 329 -1.34 -10.61 3.33
C PHE A 329 -1.32 -11.96 2.61
N ALA A 330 -2.11 -12.91 3.10
CA ALA A 330 -2.28 -14.16 2.39
C ALA A 330 -2.95 -13.89 1.03
N VAL A 331 -2.51 -14.58 -0.02
CA VAL A 331 -3.24 -14.54 -1.29
C VAL A 331 -4.62 -15.16 -1.06
N PRO A 332 -5.71 -14.44 -1.38
CA PRO A 332 -7.07 -14.94 -1.19
C PRO A 332 -7.30 -16.21 -2.01
N LYS A 333 -7.88 -17.26 -1.39
CA LYS A 333 -8.18 -18.53 -2.05
C LYS A 333 -9.51 -19.10 -1.63
N ILE A 334 -10.27 -19.64 -2.59
CA ILE A 334 -11.51 -20.35 -2.29
C ILE A 334 -11.16 -21.81 -1.96
N THR A 335 -11.16 -22.15 -0.67
CA THR A 335 -11.05 -23.56 -0.26
C THR A 335 -12.45 -24.14 -0.12
N LEU A 336 -12.94 -24.81 -1.16
CA LEU A 336 -14.15 -25.63 -1.05
C LEU A 336 -13.78 -26.97 -0.39
N ASP A 337 -14.38 -27.29 0.76
CA ASP A 337 -14.31 -28.63 1.36
C ASP A 337 -15.02 -29.61 0.40
N ARG A 338 -14.25 -30.22 -0.51
CA ARG A 338 -14.75 -31.22 -1.46
C ARG A 338 -15.04 -32.50 -0.68
N ARG A 339 -16.23 -32.58 -0.08
CA ARG A 339 -16.76 -33.83 0.48
C ARG A 339 -17.49 -34.65 -0.56
#